data_AF-A0A176FVK2-F1
#
_entry.id   AF-A0A176FVK2-F1
#
_cell.length_a   1.000
_cell.length_b   1.000
_cell.length_c   1.000
_cell.angle_alpha   90.00
_cell.angle_beta   90.00
_cell.angle_gamma   90.00
#
_symmetry.space_group_name_H-M   'P 1'
#
loop_
_entity.id
_entity.type
_entity.pdbx_description
1 polymer ?
#
loop_
_entity_poly.entity_id
_entity_poly.type
_entity_poly.pdbx_seq_one_letter_code
_entity_poly.pdbx_strand_id
1 'polypeptide(L)'
;PSLPPFGVCTFAHVPVELGGPGGEGELDTTLPEYEWLNRTHVIWFTGQAYRERGGEQYWDWSLRSCDRENRTCRYIQRVYRSHTPWPEAFVSEGGQEIAYPTGGGSSYFYLRSIMVEYGDYEGNMGHSEWFSY
;
A
#
# COMPACT_ATOMS: atom_id res chain seq x y z
N PRO A 1 -16.13 6.40 -8.10
CA PRO A 1 -15.28 5.20 -7.85
C PRO A 1 -15.18 4.96 -6.35
N SER A 2 -15.70 3.82 -5.89
CA SER A 2 -15.54 3.36 -4.50
C SER A 2 -14.04 3.25 -4.19
N LEU A 3 -13.60 3.93 -3.13
CA LEU A 3 -12.28 3.72 -2.55
C LEU A 3 -12.13 2.22 -2.28
N PRO A 4 -10.97 1.60 -2.58
CA PRO A 4 -10.77 0.20 -2.25
C PRO A 4 -10.96 0.02 -0.73
N PRO A 5 -11.51 -1.13 -0.27
CA PRO A 5 -11.97 -1.34 1.11
C PRO A 5 -10.83 -1.43 2.15
N PHE A 6 -9.63 -1.01 1.79
CA PHE A 6 -8.43 -1.18 2.59
C PHE A 6 -8.24 0.03 3.49
N GLY A 7 -8.78 -0.08 4.70
CA GLY A 7 -8.48 0.71 5.87
C GLY A 7 -8.56 -0.22 7.07
N VAL A 8 -7.96 0.18 8.20
CA VAL A 8 -8.13 -0.53 9.47
C VAL A 8 -9.63 -0.60 9.77
N CYS A 9 -10.17 -1.78 10.09
CA CYS A 9 -11.54 -1.89 10.59
C CYS A 9 -11.63 -1.12 11.91
N THR A 10 -12.19 0.10 11.87
CA THR A 10 -12.34 0.97 13.05
C THR A 10 -13.61 0.67 13.84
N PHE A 11 -14.23 -0.50 13.67
CA PHE A 11 -15.40 -0.89 14.44
C PHE A 11 -15.09 -2.16 15.22
N ALA A 12 -15.34 -2.12 16.53
CA ALA A 12 -15.15 -3.25 17.43
C ALA A 12 -16.38 -3.41 18.33
N HIS A 13 -16.51 -4.58 18.95
CA HIS A 13 -17.53 -4.83 19.95
C HIS A 13 -17.18 -3.99 21.20
N VAL A 14 -18.01 -3.00 21.52
CA VAL A 14 -17.77 -2.15 22.71
C VAL A 14 -18.15 -2.94 23.97
N PRO A 15 -17.39 -2.81 25.08
CA PRO A 15 -17.81 -3.38 26.35
C PRO A 15 -19.18 -2.80 26.74
N VAL A 16 -20.20 -3.65 26.71
CA VAL A 16 -21.55 -3.35 27.25
C VAL A 16 -21.66 -3.89 28.66
N GLU A 17 -22.39 -3.20 29.54
CA GLU A 17 -22.75 -3.73 30.84
C GLU A 17 -23.41 -5.12 30.68
N LEU A 18 -23.10 -6.04 31.60
CA LEU A 18 -23.63 -7.41 31.60
C LEU A 18 -25.17 -7.39 31.46
N GLY A 19 -25.67 -7.77 30.28
CA GLY A 19 -27.11 -7.82 29.96
C GLY A 19 -27.62 -6.76 28.98
N GLY A 20 -26.78 -5.84 28.50
CA GLY A 20 -27.15 -4.87 27.46
C GLY A 20 -27.16 -5.47 26.04
N PRO A 21 -27.92 -4.90 25.09
CA PRO A 21 -27.79 -5.26 23.67
C PRO A 21 -26.38 -4.91 23.20
N GLY A 22 -25.63 -5.90 22.72
CA GLY A 22 -24.28 -5.69 22.18
C GLY A 22 -24.28 -4.59 21.12
N GLY A 23 -23.31 -3.68 21.21
CA GLY A 23 -23.14 -2.57 20.28
C GLY A 23 -21.84 -2.73 19.49
N GLU A 24 -21.88 -2.35 18.21
CA GLU A 24 -20.67 -2.01 17.46
C GLU A 24 -20.43 -0.52 17.64
N GLY A 25 -19.22 -0.17 18.08
CA GLY A 25 -18.80 1.21 18.30
C GLY A 25 -17.56 1.50 17.48
N GLU A 26 -17.39 2.76 17.10
CA GLU A 26 -16.13 3.22 16.54
C GLU A 26 -15.03 3.04 17.59
N LEU A 27 -14.00 2.29 17.22
CA LEU A 27 -12.84 2.03 18.03
C LEU A 27 -12.01 3.31 18.08
N ASP A 28 -11.78 3.83 19.28
CA ASP A 28 -10.91 4.99 19.46
C ASP A 28 -9.44 4.58 19.25
N THR A 29 -9.02 4.64 17.99
CA THR A 29 -7.65 4.34 17.56
C THR A 29 -6.62 5.40 17.98
N THR A 30 -7.03 6.43 18.75
CA THR A 30 -6.10 7.40 19.36
C THR A 30 -5.50 6.89 20.67
N LEU A 31 -6.08 5.82 21.25
CA LEU A 31 -5.56 5.21 22.47
C LEU A 31 -4.20 4.53 22.23
N PRO A 32 -3.30 4.51 23.24
CA PRO A 32 -1.97 3.92 23.11
C PRO A 32 -1.96 2.44 22.70
N GLU A 33 -2.95 1.65 23.13
CA GLU A 33 -3.06 0.24 22.74
C GLU A 33 -3.28 0.02 21.23
N TYR A 34 -3.65 1.07 20.49
CA TYR A 34 -3.86 1.05 19.04
C TYR A 34 -2.78 1.80 18.26
N GLU A 35 -1.70 2.24 18.92
CA GLU A 35 -0.61 2.96 18.27
C GLU A 35 0.03 2.15 17.14
N TRP A 36 0.03 0.82 17.25
CA TRP A 36 0.52 -0.09 16.20
C TRP A 36 -0.23 0.07 14.87
N LEU A 37 -1.50 0.51 14.88
CA LEU A 37 -2.28 0.80 13.67
C LEU A 37 -1.76 2.01 12.89
N ASN A 38 -0.97 2.88 13.52
CA ASN A 38 -0.34 4.02 12.83
C ASN A 38 0.83 3.59 11.94
N ARG A 39 1.28 2.34 12.06
CA ARG A 39 2.29 1.73 11.19
C ARG A 39 1.69 1.13 9.92
N THR A 40 0.36 1.15 9.80
CA THR A 40 -0.32 0.67 8.59
C THR A 40 -0.17 1.68 7.46
N HIS A 41 0.35 1.20 6.33
CA HIS A 41 0.58 2.00 5.13
C HIS A 41 -0.10 1.37 3.92
N VAL A 42 -0.76 2.19 3.12
CA VAL A 42 -1.30 1.77 1.82
C VAL A 42 -0.28 2.12 0.74
N ILE A 43 0.28 1.11 0.09
CA ILE A 43 1.31 1.29 -0.93
C ILE A 43 0.69 1.18 -2.32
N TRP A 44 0.87 2.22 -3.12
CA TRP A 44 0.44 2.30 -4.50
C TRP A 44 1.61 2.21 -5.45
N PHE A 45 1.48 1.33 -6.44
CA PHE A 45 2.39 1.22 -7.56
C PHE A 45 1.70 1.65 -8.85
N THR A 46 2.43 2.38 -9.69
CA THR A 46 2.07 2.60 -11.09
C THR A 46 3.32 2.43 -11.91
N GLY A 47 3.26 1.59 -12.94
CA GLY A 47 4.36 1.33 -13.85
C GLY A 47 3.89 1.32 -15.28
N GLN A 48 4.75 1.74 -16.20
CA GLN A 48 4.50 1.61 -17.62
C GLN A 48 5.79 1.33 -18.36
N ALA A 49 5.69 0.61 -19.46
CA ALA A 49 6.73 0.51 -20.45
C ALA A 49 6.19 0.94 -21.81
N TYR A 50 7.00 1.68 -22.55
CA TYR A 50 6.63 2.21 -23.86
C TYR A 50 7.84 2.28 -24.78
N ARG A 51 7.57 2.42 -26.07
CA ARG A 51 8.59 2.67 -27.10
C ARG A 51 8.24 3.96 -27.82
N GLU A 52 9.23 4.82 -27.99
CA GLU A 52 9.10 5.96 -28.90
C GLU A 52 9.09 5.44 -30.36
N ARG A 53 8.48 6.20 -31.29
CA ARG A 53 8.27 5.72 -32.66
C ARG A 53 9.63 5.48 -33.36
N GLY A 54 9.97 4.21 -33.57
CA GLY A 54 11.26 3.79 -34.15
C GLY A 54 12.44 3.85 -33.18
N GLY A 55 12.18 4.04 -31.88
CA GLY A 55 13.20 4.27 -30.86
C GLY A 55 13.35 3.14 -29.84
N GLU A 56 14.10 3.44 -28.79
CA GLU A 56 14.39 2.55 -27.67
C GLU A 56 13.16 2.34 -26.77
N GLN A 57 13.24 1.31 -25.92
CA GLN A 57 12.24 1.03 -24.89
C GLN A 57 12.56 1.79 -23.61
N TYR A 58 11.52 2.35 -23.01
CA TYR A 58 11.58 3.10 -21.76
C TYR A 58 10.58 2.57 -20.74
N TRP A 59 10.91 2.80 -19.47
CA TRP A 59 10.04 2.51 -18.34
C TRP A 59 9.87 3.76 -17.47
N ASP A 60 8.63 4.01 -17.06
CA ASP A 60 8.32 4.96 -15.98
C ASP A 60 7.63 4.20 -14.87
N TRP A 61 7.93 4.55 -13.62
CA TRP A 61 7.17 4.04 -12.49
C TRP A 61 7.15 5.00 -11.32
N SER A 62 6.16 4.82 -10.47
CA SER A 62 6.05 5.53 -9.21
C SER A 62 5.56 4.58 -8.14
N LEU A 63 6.13 4.74 -6.96
CA LEU A 63 5.74 4.06 -5.74
C LEU A 63 5.37 5.11 -4.70
N ARG A 64 4.16 5.03 -4.17
CA ARG A 64 3.65 5.93 -3.12
C ARG A 64 3.27 5.14 -1.89
N SER A 65 3.65 5.62 -0.72
CA SER A 65 3.13 5.17 0.56
C SER A 65 2.13 6.20 1.04
N CYS A 66 0.96 5.74 1.46
CA CYS A 66 -0.06 6.57 2.09
C CYS A 66 -0.28 6.12 3.53
N ASP A 67 -0.80 7.01 4.36
CA ASP A 67 -1.30 6.66 5.69
C ASP A 67 -2.40 5.58 5.64
N ARG A 68 -2.75 5.04 6.80
CA ARG A 68 -3.78 3.99 6.97
C ARG A 68 -5.17 4.36 6.43
N GLU A 69 -5.45 5.67 6.28
CA GLU A 69 -6.71 6.19 5.73
C GLU A 69 -6.62 6.50 4.24
N ASN A 70 -5.44 6.26 3.64
CA ASN A 70 -5.12 6.57 2.26
C ASN A 70 -5.36 8.05 1.89
N ARG A 71 -5.09 8.96 2.83
CA ARG A 71 -5.30 10.42 2.68
C ARG A 71 -3.99 11.16 2.42
N THR A 72 -2.98 10.89 3.22
CA THR A 72 -1.67 11.55 3.12
C THR A 72 -0.68 10.62 2.46
N CYS A 73 -0.22 10.97 1.27
CA CYS A 73 0.67 10.12 0.47
C CYS A 73 2.01 10.80 0.20
N ARG A 74 3.10 10.02 0.28
CA ARG A 74 4.44 10.43 -0.14
C ARG A 74 5.00 9.47 -1.18
N TYR A 75 5.80 10.00 -2.11
CA TYR A 75 6.54 9.18 -3.06
C TYR A 75 7.75 8.57 -2.37
N ILE A 76 7.83 7.24 -2.36
CA ILE A 76 9.06 6.52 -2.02
C ILE A 76 10.00 6.60 -3.24
N GLN A 77 9.44 6.38 -4.44
CA GLN A 77 10.17 6.44 -5.70
C GLN A 77 9.32 7.04 -6.81
N ARG A 78 9.98 7.76 -7.72
CA ARG A 78 9.37 8.30 -8.92
C ARG A 78 10.42 8.40 -10.02
N VAL A 79 10.30 7.55 -11.02
CA VAL A 79 11.29 7.40 -12.08
C VAL A 79 10.61 7.58 -13.43
N TYR A 80 11.29 8.31 -14.32
CA TYR A 80 10.83 8.63 -15.65
C TYR A 80 11.90 8.31 -16.67
N ARG A 81 11.48 7.80 -17.83
CA ARG A 81 12.29 7.55 -19.02
C ARG A 81 13.54 6.72 -18.70
N SER A 82 13.39 5.72 -17.84
CA SER A 82 14.48 4.78 -17.54
C SER A 82 14.73 3.87 -18.73
N HIS A 83 16.00 3.55 -18.99
CA HIS A 83 16.40 2.53 -19.97
C HIS A 83 16.43 1.11 -19.38
N THR A 84 16.16 0.98 -18.08
CA THR A 84 16.00 -0.31 -17.39
C THR A 84 14.65 -0.37 -16.70
N PRO A 85 14.04 -1.55 -16.57
CA PRO A 85 12.82 -1.72 -15.80
C PRO A 85 13.05 -1.40 -14.31
N TRP A 86 11.94 -1.27 -13.56
CA TRP A 86 12.02 -1.21 -12.11
C TRP A 86 12.73 -2.45 -11.56
N PRO A 87 13.45 -2.32 -10.42
CA PRO A 87 14.19 -3.42 -9.82
C PRO A 87 13.25 -4.52 -9.31
N GLU A 88 13.82 -5.63 -8.84
CA GLU A 88 13.04 -6.76 -8.32
C GLU A 88 12.29 -6.40 -7.03
N ALA A 89 12.93 -5.61 -6.15
CA ALA A 89 12.38 -5.20 -4.86
C ALA A 89 12.74 -3.75 -4.51
N PHE A 90 12.06 -3.22 -3.49
CA PHE A 90 12.33 -1.94 -2.85
C PHE A 90 12.23 -2.07 -1.34
N VAL A 91 12.80 -1.11 -0.61
CA VAL A 91 12.62 -0.99 0.84
C VAL A 91 11.46 -0.03 1.14
N SER A 92 10.45 -0.53 1.85
CA SER A 92 9.28 0.23 2.29
C SER A 92 9.62 1.21 3.42
N GLU A 93 8.63 2.00 3.81
CA GLU A 93 8.75 2.94 4.93
C GLU A 93 8.75 2.22 6.28
N GLY A 94 8.04 1.10 6.38
CA GLY A 94 8.14 0.15 7.48
C GLY A 94 9.44 -0.65 7.52
N GLY A 95 10.36 -0.42 6.56
CA GLY A 95 11.68 -1.07 6.52
C GLY A 95 11.66 -2.50 5.96
N GLN A 96 10.57 -2.92 5.32
CA GLN A 96 10.47 -4.23 4.68
C GLN A 96 11.06 -4.20 3.27
N GLU A 97 11.74 -5.26 2.87
CA GLU A 97 12.11 -5.49 1.48
C GLU A 97 10.94 -6.18 0.76
N ILE A 98 10.34 -5.48 -0.20
CA ILE A 98 9.10 -5.89 -0.86
C ILE A 98 9.34 -5.99 -2.37
N ALA A 99 8.94 -7.12 -2.97
CA ALA A 99 8.98 -7.32 -4.41
C ALA A 99 7.98 -6.42 -5.14
N TYR A 100 8.31 -5.94 -6.34
CA TYR A 100 7.35 -5.23 -7.20
C TYR A 100 6.23 -6.16 -7.70
N PRO A 101 5.02 -5.64 -8.03
CA PRO A 101 3.83 -6.45 -8.36
C PRO A 101 4.01 -7.40 -9.56
N THR A 102 4.83 -7.03 -10.53
CA THR A 102 5.32 -7.90 -11.61
C THR A 102 6.68 -7.39 -12.08
N GLY A 103 7.50 -8.25 -12.70
CA GLY A 103 8.73 -7.81 -13.36
C GLY A 103 8.40 -6.87 -14.52
N GLY A 104 9.08 -5.72 -14.61
CA GLY A 104 8.83 -4.68 -15.62
C GLY A 104 9.11 -5.13 -17.04
N GLY A 105 8.23 -5.96 -17.60
CA GLY A 105 8.46 -6.74 -18.81
C GLY A 105 8.89 -5.94 -20.05
N SER A 106 9.24 -6.67 -21.11
CA SER A 106 9.44 -6.09 -22.43
C SER A 106 8.10 -5.94 -23.16
N SER A 107 7.87 -4.81 -23.85
CA SER A 107 6.67 -4.42 -24.65
C SER A 107 5.88 -3.25 -24.05
N TYR A 108 4.89 -2.74 -24.80
CA TYR A 108 4.03 -1.66 -24.32
C TYR A 108 3.03 -2.21 -23.29
N PHE A 109 3.11 -1.72 -22.05
CA PHE A 109 2.14 -2.07 -21.02
C PHE A 109 2.01 -0.99 -19.97
N TYR A 110 0.90 -1.06 -19.23
CA TYR A 110 0.59 -0.17 -18.12
C TYR A 110 0.07 -1.02 -16.96
N LEU A 111 0.55 -0.74 -15.75
CA LEU A 111 0.23 -1.47 -14.55
C LEU A 111 -0.12 -0.50 -13.42
N ARG A 112 -1.20 -0.79 -12.72
CA ARG A 112 -1.51 -0.22 -11.41
C ARG A 112 -1.71 -1.35 -10.43
N SER A 113 -1.10 -1.20 -9.26
CA SER A 113 -1.25 -2.16 -8.19
C SER A 113 -1.30 -1.46 -6.84
N ILE A 114 -1.95 -2.09 -5.88
CA ILE A 114 -2.07 -1.65 -4.50
C ILE A 114 -1.72 -2.81 -3.58
N MET A 115 -1.09 -2.50 -2.45
CA MET A 115 -0.91 -3.43 -1.33
C MET A 115 -1.04 -2.68 -0.01
N VAL A 116 -1.13 -3.43 1.08
CA VAL A 116 -1.17 -2.89 2.44
C VAL A 116 0.00 -3.46 3.23
N GLU A 117 0.80 -2.59 3.81
CA GLU A 117 1.77 -2.90 4.86
C GLU A 117 1.11 -2.63 6.21
N TYR A 118 1.26 -3.54 7.18
CA TYR A 118 0.60 -3.46 8.48
C TYR A 118 1.53 -3.95 9.58
N GLY A 119 1.46 -3.29 10.74
CA GLY A 119 2.11 -3.77 11.96
C GLY A 119 1.20 -4.72 12.73
N ASP A 120 1.76 -5.62 13.52
CA ASP A 120 1.06 -6.34 14.58
C ASP A 120 1.27 -5.68 15.96
N TYR A 121 0.60 -6.21 16.99
CA TYR A 121 0.71 -5.67 18.36
C TYR A 121 2.11 -5.90 18.99
N GLU A 122 2.89 -6.83 18.46
CA GLU A 122 4.28 -7.11 18.90
C GLU A 122 5.28 -6.17 18.22
N GLY A 123 4.82 -5.39 17.24
CA GLY A 123 5.61 -4.44 16.47
C GLY A 123 6.30 -5.07 15.26
N ASN A 124 5.98 -6.31 14.90
CA ASN A 124 6.42 -6.90 13.65
C ASN A 124 5.65 -6.28 12.49
N MET A 125 6.33 -6.15 11.35
CA MET A 125 5.72 -5.66 10.12
C MET A 125 5.39 -6.84 9.21
N GLY A 126 4.25 -6.77 8.55
CA GLY A 126 3.80 -7.69 7.51
C GLY A 126 3.16 -6.91 6.37
N HIS A 127 2.87 -7.60 5.27
CA HIS A 127 2.18 -6.98 4.16
C HIS A 127 1.29 -7.97 3.41
N SER A 128 0.31 -7.44 2.68
CA SER A 128 -0.53 -8.21 1.77
C SER A 128 0.23 -8.54 0.47
N GLU A 129 -0.36 -9.40 -0.35
CA GLU A 129 0.02 -9.47 -1.76
C GLU A 129 -0.35 -8.18 -2.51
N TRP A 130 0.11 -8.09 -3.76
CA TRP A 130 -0.27 -7.01 -4.67
C TRP A 130 -1.60 -7.30 -5.36
N PHE A 131 -2.51 -6.33 -5.34
CA PHE A 131 -3.75 -6.37 -6.09
C PHE A 131 -3.65 -5.42 -7.29
N SER A 132 -3.78 -5.95 -8.50
CA SER A 132 -3.69 -5.16 -9.74
C SER A 132 -5.08 -4.88 -10.33
N TYR A 133 -5.26 -3.72 -10.98
CA TYR A 133 -6.55 -3.25 -11.51
C TYR A 133 -6.41 -2.31 -12.72
#